data_AF-G0NR67-F1
#
_entry.id   AF-G0NR67-F1
#
_cell.length_a   1.000
_cell.length_b   1.000
_cell.length_c   1.000
_cell.angle_alpha   90.00
_cell.angle_beta   90.00
_cell.angle_gamma   90.00
#
_symmetry.space_group_name_H-M   'P 1'
#
loop_
_entity.id
_entity.type
_entity.pdbx_description
1 polymer ?
#
loop_
_entity_poly.entity_id
_entity_poly.type
_entity_poly.pdbx_seq_one_letter_code
_entity_poly.pdbx_strand_id
1 'polypeptide(L)'
;MVSNQDGNIDLTQFNIDDQMYVPMVIKTKTTGFRRAFAQIEQMRMDAEFARRFAGEEFQRAVAAGNPVAPIVPAPPPQPTTSRATRRLSTPAECTICQEVPVDPRGCRECLNIIGCKECCLNWAKQSAQPSCPLCRYKWNRSKPGLLMVQTIQCRLRARNMQRALPPQ
;
A
#
# COMPACT_ATOMS: atom_id res chain seq x y z
N MET A 1 -25.91 38.92 56.28
CA MET A 1 -26.67 37.76 55.76
C MET A 1 -25.89 37.20 54.58
N VAL A 2 -24.85 36.44 54.93
CA VAL A 2 -24.66 34.98 54.79
C VAL A 2 -23.82 34.69 53.55
N SER A 3 -22.50 34.69 53.77
CA SER A 3 -21.49 34.04 52.93
C SER A 3 -21.60 32.53 53.13
N ASN A 4 -21.64 31.76 52.06
CA ASN A 4 -21.43 30.31 52.13
C ASN A 4 -20.04 30.00 51.56
N GLN A 5 -19.14 29.63 52.47
CA GLN A 5 -17.89 28.93 52.22
C GLN A 5 -18.19 27.43 52.13
N ASP A 6 -17.23 26.67 51.60
CA ASP A 6 -17.10 25.21 51.69
C ASP A 6 -17.77 24.35 50.61
N GLY A 7 -17.20 24.39 49.40
CA GLY A 7 -17.36 23.36 48.37
C GLY A 7 -16.43 22.16 48.61
N ASN A 8 -16.55 21.50 49.77
CA ASN A 8 -15.85 20.26 50.08
C ASN A 8 -16.59 19.08 49.42
N ILE A 9 -16.00 18.50 48.36
CA ILE A 9 -16.50 17.26 47.75
C ILE A 9 -15.82 16.07 48.43
N ASP A 10 -16.61 15.39 49.26
CA ASP A 10 -16.29 14.14 49.94
C ASP A 10 -16.03 13.04 48.88
N LEU A 11 -14.80 12.53 48.89
CA LEU A 11 -14.30 11.46 48.02
C LEU A 11 -14.24 10.14 48.80
N THR A 12 -15.35 9.76 49.43
CA THR A 12 -15.46 8.44 50.06
C THR A 12 -16.64 7.65 49.50
N GLN A 13 -16.38 6.37 49.25
CA GLN A 13 -17.31 5.31 48.92
C GLN A 13 -17.83 5.22 47.48
N PHE A 14 -16.96 4.71 46.60
CA PHE A 14 -17.41 3.68 45.66
C PHE A 14 -16.86 2.33 46.06
N ASN A 15 -17.76 1.47 46.52
CA ASN A 15 -17.57 0.05 46.78
C ASN A 15 -16.89 -0.62 45.58
N ILE A 16 -15.69 -1.13 45.80
CA ILE A 16 -15.02 -2.06 44.89
C ILE A 16 -15.21 -3.44 45.51
N ASP A 17 -16.39 -4.01 45.33
CA ASP A 17 -16.56 -5.44 45.46
C ASP A 17 -17.68 -5.90 44.54
N ASP A 18 -17.39 -7.01 43.86
CA ASP A 18 -18.34 -7.89 43.21
C ASP A 18 -18.82 -7.53 41.79
N GLN A 19 -17.93 -7.71 40.79
CA GLN A 19 -18.36 -8.29 39.50
C GLN A 19 -17.30 -9.23 38.91
N MET A 20 -17.50 -10.51 39.21
CA MET A 20 -17.41 -11.65 38.29
C MET A 20 -16.27 -11.64 37.25
N TYR A 21 -15.19 -12.31 37.64
CA TYR A 21 -14.14 -12.81 36.76
C TYR A 21 -14.72 -13.83 35.76
N VAL A 22 -14.98 -13.40 34.53
CA VAL A 22 -15.30 -14.30 33.41
C VAL A 22 -13.97 -14.80 32.84
N PRO A 23 -13.65 -16.11 32.88
CA PRO A 23 -12.43 -16.61 32.27
C PRO A 23 -12.51 -16.45 30.74
N MET A 24 -11.70 -15.54 30.20
CA MET A 24 -11.45 -15.48 28.76
C MET A 24 -10.70 -16.75 28.35
N VAL A 25 -11.43 -17.71 27.80
CA VAL A 25 -10.86 -18.84 27.06
C VAL A 25 -10.25 -18.30 25.77
N ILE A 26 -8.95 -17.97 25.81
CA ILE A 26 -8.17 -17.67 24.62
C ILE A 26 -8.02 -18.98 23.84
N LYS A 27 -8.93 -19.23 22.91
CA LYS A 27 -8.78 -20.28 21.90
C LYS A 27 -7.65 -19.87 20.94
N THR A 28 -6.42 -20.21 21.28
CA THR A 28 -5.29 -20.12 20.35
C THR A 28 -5.53 -21.12 19.22
N LYS A 29 -5.82 -20.60 18.02
CA LYS A 29 -5.95 -21.41 16.81
C LYS A 29 -4.55 -21.86 16.38
N THR A 30 -4.17 -23.05 16.81
CA THR A 30 -2.92 -23.73 16.44
C THR A 30 -2.99 -24.22 14.99
N THR A 31 -3.01 -23.30 14.02
CA THR A 31 -3.01 -23.61 12.57
C THR A 31 -1.80 -22.97 11.86
N GLY A 32 -0.73 -22.66 12.61
CA GLY A 32 0.45 -21.96 12.07
C GLY A 32 1.70 -22.81 11.87
N PHE A 33 1.87 -23.90 12.61
CA PHE A 33 3.18 -24.55 12.72
C PHE A 33 3.61 -25.34 11.47
N ARG A 34 2.66 -25.87 10.68
CA ARG A 34 3.00 -26.64 9.46
C ARG A 34 3.38 -25.78 8.25
N ARG A 35 3.02 -24.49 8.22
CA ARG A 35 3.38 -23.59 7.11
C ARG A 35 4.80 -23.04 7.22
N ALA A 36 5.33 -22.91 8.44
CA ALA A 36 6.68 -22.38 8.66
C ALA A 36 7.77 -23.32 8.11
N PHE A 37 7.62 -24.65 8.28
CA PHE A 37 8.61 -25.61 7.80
C PHE A 37 8.69 -25.68 6.27
N ALA A 38 7.56 -25.69 5.57
CA ALA A 38 7.54 -25.70 4.10
C ALA A 38 8.21 -24.46 3.49
N GLN A 39 8.11 -23.30 4.16
CA GLN A 39 8.70 -22.05 3.69
C GLN A 39 10.23 -22.04 3.81
N ILE A 40 10.77 -22.64 4.87
CA ILE A 40 12.23 -22.76 5.08
C ILE A 40 12.85 -23.67 4.01
N GLU A 41 12.19 -24.76 3.67
CA GLU A 41 12.68 -25.72 2.66
C GLU A 41 12.62 -25.16 1.24
N GLN A 42 11.56 -24.37 0.93
CA GLN A 42 11.46 -23.61 -0.32
C GLN A 42 12.60 -22.60 -0.47
N MET A 43 12.91 -21.81 0.57
CA MET A 43 14.00 -20.83 0.53
C MET A 43 15.36 -21.48 0.33
N ARG A 44 15.57 -22.68 0.87
CA ARG A 44 16.82 -23.43 0.67
C ARG A 44 16.97 -23.92 -0.77
N MET A 45 15.89 -24.43 -1.38
CA MET A 45 15.89 -24.84 -2.79
C MET A 45 16.13 -23.65 -3.74
N ASP A 46 15.48 -22.50 -3.48
CA ASP A 46 15.68 -21.29 -4.30
C ASP A 46 17.12 -20.76 -4.20
N ALA A 47 17.73 -20.83 -3.01
CA ALA A 47 19.13 -20.44 -2.80
C ALA A 47 20.11 -21.37 -3.53
N GLU A 48 19.89 -22.68 -3.54
CA GLU A 48 20.71 -23.62 -4.31
C GLU A 48 20.58 -23.38 -5.81
N PHE A 49 19.37 -23.11 -6.31
CA PHE A 49 19.13 -22.79 -7.71
C PHE A 49 19.86 -21.51 -8.15
N ALA A 50 19.78 -20.44 -7.35
CA ALA A 50 20.47 -19.18 -7.61
C ALA A 50 22.00 -19.34 -7.67
N ARG A 51 22.58 -20.22 -6.84
CA ARG A 51 24.03 -20.47 -6.85
C ARG A 51 24.50 -21.21 -8.10
N ARG A 52 23.70 -22.12 -8.66
CA ARG A 52 24.05 -22.82 -9.93
C ARG A 52 24.05 -21.84 -11.10
N PHE A 53 23.03 -20.99 -11.18
CA PHE A 53 22.90 -20.01 -12.26
C PHE A 53 24.03 -18.96 -12.26
N ALA A 54 24.43 -18.48 -11.07
CA ALA A 54 25.50 -17.49 -10.94
C ALA A 54 26.89 -18.04 -11.29
N GLY A 55 27.13 -19.35 -11.15
CA GLY A 55 28.41 -19.98 -11.48
C GLY A 55 28.60 -20.25 -12.97
N GLU A 56 27.55 -20.72 -13.67
CA GLU A 56 27.66 -21.15 -15.07
C GLU A 56 27.80 -19.99 -16.07
N GLU A 57 27.19 -18.83 -15.84
CA GLU A 57 27.34 -17.68 -16.74
C GLU A 57 28.76 -17.11 -16.71
N PHE A 58 29.38 -17.04 -15.53
CA PHE A 58 30.72 -16.49 -15.39
C PHE A 58 31.78 -17.40 -16.01
N GLN A 59 31.66 -18.72 -15.87
CA GLN A 59 32.60 -19.67 -16.48
C GLN A 59 32.43 -19.81 -18.00
N ARG A 60 31.21 -19.67 -18.55
CA ARG A 60 30.99 -19.63 -20.00
C ARG A 60 31.59 -18.38 -20.65
N ALA A 61 31.49 -17.22 -20.00
CA ALA A 61 32.03 -15.97 -20.52
C ALA A 61 33.57 -16.01 -20.61
N VAL A 62 34.24 -16.64 -19.64
CA VAL A 62 35.71 -16.78 -19.61
C VAL A 62 36.19 -17.84 -20.62
N ALA A 63 35.49 -18.97 -20.76
CA ALA A 63 35.87 -20.03 -21.70
C ALA A 63 35.69 -19.63 -23.18
N ALA A 64 34.81 -18.67 -23.48
CA ALA A 64 34.57 -18.19 -24.85
C ALA A 64 35.59 -17.16 -25.35
N GLY A 65 36.57 -16.75 -24.53
CA GLY A 65 37.61 -15.80 -24.94
C GLY A 65 37.09 -14.42 -25.33
N ASN A 66 35.90 -14.04 -24.88
CA ASN A 66 35.34 -12.73 -25.19
C ASN A 66 36.13 -11.65 -24.43
N PRO A 67 36.75 -10.68 -25.12
CA PRO A 67 37.47 -9.61 -24.47
C PRO A 67 36.48 -8.79 -23.64
N VAL A 68 36.78 -8.64 -22.35
CA VAL A 68 36.06 -7.73 -21.45
C VAL A 68 36.29 -6.32 -21.98
N ALA A 69 35.31 -5.80 -22.72
CA ALA A 69 35.35 -4.42 -23.17
C ALA A 69 35.44 -3.49 -21.95
N PRO A 70 36.23 -2.40 -22.02
CA PRO A 70 36.30 -1.43 -20.95
C PRO A 70 34.90 -0.90 -20.65
N ILE A 71 34.53 -0.97 -19.37
CA ILE A 71 33.25 -0.49 -18.85
C ILE A 71 33.24 1.03 -19.05
N VAL A 72 32.69 1.49 -20.17
CA VAL A 72 32.34 2.89 -20.35
C VAL A 72 31.19 3.16 -19.39
N PRO A 73 31.31 4.13 -18.46
CA PRO A 73 30.22 4.45 -17.54
C PRO A 73 28.99 4.82 -18.37
N ALA A 74 27.92 4.03 -18.19
CA ALA A 74 26.69 4.25 -18.91
C ALA A 74 26.21 5.69 -18.66
N PRO A 75 25.80 6.43 -19.72
CA PRO A 75 25.21 7.73 -19.53
C PRO A 75 24.02 7.62 -18.57
N PRO A 76 23.78 8.63 -17.71
CA PRO A 76 22.66 8.62 -16.78
C PRO A 76 21.36 8.34 -17.56
N PRO A 77 20.46 7.49 -17.02
CA PRO A 77 19.25 7.09 -17.72
C PRO A 77 18.47 8.35 -18.11
N GLN A 78 18.42 8.63 -19.41
CA GLN A 78 17.57 9.69 -19.93
C GLN A 78 16.13 9.36 -19.57
N PRO A 79 15.31 10.33 -19.12
CA PRO A 79 13.90 10.10 -18.84
C PRO A 79 13.21 9.74 -20.15
N THR A 80 13.05 8.44 -20.41
CA THR A 80 12.33 7.93 -21.56
C THR A 80 10.88 8.36 -21.43
N THR A 81 10.47 9.36 -22.24
CA THR A 81 9.08 9.78 -22.42
C THR A 81 8.28 8.75 -23.23
N SER A 82 8.60 7.46 -23.08
CA SER A 82 7.86 6.37 -23.68
C SER A 82 6.47 6.32 -23.04
N ARG A 83 5.51 6.85 -23.78
CA ARG A 83 4.05 6.83 -23.59
C ARG A 83 3.45 5.41 -23.43
N ALA A 84 4.28 4.38 -23.33
CA ALA A 84 3.98 2.98 -23.50
C ALA A 84 4.40 2.16 -22.28
N THR A 85 4.13 2.62 -21.06
CA THR A 85 3.73 1.75 -19.95
C THR A 85 3.32 2.62 -18.78
N ARG A 86 2.05 3.03 -18.74
CA ARG A 86 1.41 3.39 -17.47
C ARG A 86 1.23 2.07 -16.68
N ARG A 87 2.34 1.43 -16.31
CA ARG A 87 2.32 0.27 -15.41
C ARG A 87 1.57 0.72 -14.16
N LEU A 88 0.72 -0.17 -13.65
CA LEU A 88 -0.07 0.02 -12.43
C LEU A 88 0.85 0.05 -11.19
N SER A 89 1.93 0.85 -11.21
CA SER A 89 2.66 1.13 -9.99
C SER A 89 1.72 1.94 -9.12
N THR A 90 1.30 1.34 -8.01
CA THR A 90 0.95 2.13 -6.84
C THR A 90 2.02 3.21 -6.71
N PRO A 91 1.64 4.50 -6.66
CA PRO A 91 2.60 5.56 -6.52
C PRO A 91 3.39 5.25 -5.25
N ALA A 92 4.72 5.30 -5.36
CA ALA A 92 5.61 5.04 -4.23
C ALA A 92 5.29 5.99 -3.06
N GLU A 93 4.80 7.17 -3.39
CA GLU A 93 4.51 8.27 -2.47
C GLU A 93 3.12 8.87 -2.71
N CYS A 94 2.52 9.41 -1.66
CA CYS A 94 1.28 10.16 -1.73
C CYS A 94 1.51 11.48 -2.48
N THR A 95 0.65 11.81 -3.45
CA THR A 95 0.81 13.05 -4.23
C THR A 95 0.52 14.33 -3.46
N ILE A 96 0.11 14.23 -2.18
CA ILE A 96 -0.27 15.37 -1.34
C ILE A 96 0.78 15.59 -0.26
N CYS A 97 1.09 14.57 0.55
CA CYS A 97 2.11 14.69 1.60
C CYS A 97 3.51 14.24 1.19
N GLN A 98 3.68 13.62 0.01
CA GLN A 98 4.97 13.11 -0.50
C GLN A 98 5.62 12.01 0.37
N GLU A 99 4.82 11.36 1.22
CA GLU A 99 5.25 10.24 2.06
C GLU A 99 4.65 8.91 1.59
N VAL A 100 5.13 7.79 2.13
CA VAL A 100 4.56 6.45 1.86
C VAL A 100 3.08 6.43 2.28
N PRO A 101 2.16 6.10 1.36
CA PRO A 101 0.75 6.30 1.61
C PRO A 101 0.15 5.30 2.61
N VAL A 102 -0.45 5.81 3.68
CA VAL A 102 -1.24 5.03 4.65
C VAL A 102 -2.69 4.93 4.18
N ASP A 103 -3.21 3.70 4.08
CA ASP A 103 -4.53 3.38 3.50
C ASP A 103 -4.73 4.05 2.13
N PRO A 104 -3.95 3.64 1.10
CA PRO A 104 -3.94 4.31 -0.19
C PRO A 104 -5.32 4.30 -0.87
N ARG A 105 -5.73 5.48 -1.35
CA ARG A 105 -6.97 5.71 -2.08
C ARG A 105 -6.66 6.23 -3.48
N GLY A 106 -7.58 5.99 -4.40
CA GLY A 106 -7.51 6.57 -5.74
C GLY A 106 -8.85 7.04 -6.27
N CYS A 107 -8.78 7.66 -7.45
CA CYS A 107 -9.94 8.28 -8.07
C CYS A 107 -10.86 7.23 -8.71
N ARG A 108 -12.18 7.40 -8.52
CA ARG A 108 -13.20 6.60 -9.20
C ARG A 108 -13.14 6.67 -10.72
N GLU A 109 -12.79 7.82 -11.30
CA GLU A 109 -12.85 8.00 -12.75
C GLU A 109 -11.55 7.71 -13.48
N CYS A 110 -10.44 8.34 -13.08
CA CYS A 110 -9.18 8.05 -13.77
C CYS A 110 -8.57 6.71 -13.34
N LEU A 111 -9.06 6.12 -12.24
CA LEU A 111 -8.55 4.87 -11.67
C LEU A 111 -7.05 4.92 -11.32
N ASN A 112 -6.50 6.11 -11.12
CA ASN A 112 -5.15 6.29 -10.60
C ASN A 112 -5.21 6.39 -9.08
N ILE A 113 -4.21 5.81 -8.40
CA ILE A 113 -4.00 5.99 -6.97
C ILE A 113 -3.47 7.41 -6.73
N ILE A 114 -4.01 8.09 -5.72
CA ILE A 114 -3.66 9.46 -5.36
C ILE A 114 -2.72 9.47 -4.15
N GLY A 115 -3.08 8.73 -3.09
CA GLY A 115 -2.27 8.67 -1.88
C GLY A 115 -3.11 8.38 -0.63
N CYS A 116 -2.71 8.92 0.52
CA CYS A 116 -3.35 8.64 1.81
C CYS A 116 -4.85 8.98 1.81
N LYS A 117 -5.65 8.17 2.50
CA LYS A 117 -7.07 8.45 2.72
C LYS A 117 -7.29 9.84 3.32
N GLU A 118 -6.59 10.15 4.41
CA GLU A 118 -6.80 11.41 5.15
C GLU A 118 -6.39 12.64 4.32
N CYS A 119 -5.27 12.55 3.60
CA CYS A 119 -4.83 13.61 2.70
C CYS A 119 -5.88 13.90 1.61
N CYS A 120 -6.45 12.85 1.00
CA CYS A 120 -7.49 13.03 -0.02
C CYS A 120 -8.78 13.63 0.55
N LEU A 121 -9.17 13.26 1.78
CA LEU A 121 -10.34 13.82 2.45
C LEU A 121 -10.12 15.29 2.82
N ASN A 122 -8.95 15.64 3.35
CA ASN A 122 -8.61 17.02 3.69
C ASN A 122 -8.53 17.91 2.45
N TRP A 123 -7.94 17.41 1.36
CA TRP A 123 -7.98 18.07 0.05
C TRP A 123 -9.41 18.38 -0.40
N ALA A 124 -10.32 17.41 -0.29
CA ALA A 124 -11.70 17.59 -0.67
C ALA A 124 -12.45 18.59 0.24
N LYS A 125 -12.13 18.62 1.54
CA LYS A 125 -12.75 19.54 2.50
C LYS A 125 -12.31 21.00 2.32
N GLN A 126 -11.03 21.22 2.03
CA GLN A 126 -10.45 22.57 1.91
C GLN A 126 -10.77 23.23 0.55
N SER A 127 -11.04 22.43 -0.48
CA SER A 127 -11.35 22.96 -1.80
C SER A 127 -12.80 23.43 -1.90
N ALA A 128 -13.01 24.66 -2.37
CA ALA A 128 -14.34 25.17 -2.71
C ALA A 128 -15.04 24.31 -3.79
N GLN A 129 -14.26 23.71 -4.70
CA GLN A 129 -14.72 22.81 -5.74
C GLN A 129 -13.87 21.54 -5.73
N PRO A 130 -14.19 20.57 -4.85
CA PRO A 130 -13.36 19.39 -4.69
C PRO A 130 -13.25 18.63 -6.00
N SER A 131 -12.02 18.32 -6.39
CA SER A 131 -11.71 17.60 -7.62
C SER A 131 -10.47 16.74 -7.45
N CYS A 132 -10.34 15.72 -8.30
CA CYS A 132 -9.18 14.86 -8.30
C CYS A 132 -7.91 15.65 -8.69
N PRO A 133 -6.81 15.59 -7.92
CA PRO A 133 -5.57 16.31 -8.24
C PRO A 133 -4.91 15.80 -9.53
N LEU A 134 -5.19 14.56 -9.94
CA LEU A 134 -4.57 13.95 -11.12
C LEU A 134 -5.36 14.18 -12.42
N CYS A 135 -6.68 14.00 -12.40
CA CYS A 135 -7.51 14.11 -13.61
C CYS A 135 -8.50 15.27 -13.60
N ARG A 136 -8.54 16.07 -12.52
CA ARG A 136 -9.45 17.21 -12.33
C ARG A 136 -10.94 16.85 -12.39
N TYR A 137 -11.31 15.58 -12.32
CA TYR A 137 -12.70 15.16 -12.23
C TYR A 137 -13.34 15.68 -10.93
N LYS A 138 -14.51 16.29 -11.05
CA LYS A 138 -15.22 16.91 -9.93
C LYS A 138 -15.74 15.85 -8.96
N TRP A 139 -15.50 16.06 -7.67
CA TRP A 139 -15.99 15.21 -6.60
C TRP A 139 -17.24 15.80 -5.97
N ASN A 140 -18.09 14.92 -5.43
CA ASN A 140 -19.24 15.36 -4.63
C ASN A 140 -18.74 15.83 -3.26
N ARG A 141 -19.26 16.97 -2.78
CA ARG A 141 -18.87 17.55 -1.48
C ARG A 141 -19.11 16.61 -0.30
N SER A 142 -20.24 15.91 -0.29
CA SER A 142 -20.60 15.01 0.82
C SER A 142 -19.84 13.69 0.80
N LYS A 143 -19.37 13.24 -0.36
CA LYS A 143 -18.69 11.95 -0.53
C LYS A 143 -17.73 12.01 -1.71
N PRO A 144 -16.44 12.30 -1.50
CA PRO A 144 -15.48 12.32 -2.59
C PRO A 144 -15.38 10.94 -3.24
N GLY A 145 -15.18 10.90 -4.55
CA GLY A 145 -15.14 9.68 -5.36
C GLY A 145 -13.86 8.88 -5.17
N LEU A 146 -13.55 8.51 -3.92
CA LEU A 146 -12.36 7.78 -3.53
C LEU A 146 -12.66 6.29 -3.42
N LEU A 147 -11.82 5.47 -4.02
CA LEU A 147 -11.91 4.01 -3.99
C LEU A 147 -10.65 3.42 -3.32
N MET A 148 -10.80 2.22 -2.74
CA MET A 148 -9.66 1.43 -2.27
C MET A 148 -8.82 0.95 -3.46
N VAL A 149 -7.52 0.73 -3.23
CA VAL A 149 -6.60 0.19 -4.25
C VAL A 149 -7.14 -1.10 -4.86
N GLN A 150 -7.65 -2.02 -4.03
CA GLN A 150 -8.19 -3.30 -4.50
C GLN A 150 -9.36 -3.08 -5.48
N THR A 151 -10.28 -2.16 -5.15
CA THR A 151 -11.41 -1.81 -6.03
C THR A 151 -10.93 -1.21 -7.35
N ILE A 152 -9.90 -0.35 -7.30
CA ILE A 152 -9.31 0.28 -8.48
C ILE A 152 -8.67 -0.79 -9.38
N GLN A 153 -7.90 -1.71 -8.81
CA GLN A 153 -7.28 -2.81 -9.54
C GLN A 153 -8.34 -3.73 -10.19
N CYS A 154 -9.43 -4.05 -9.48
CA CYS A 154 -10.54 -4.81 -10.06
C CYS A 154 -11.17 -4.08 -11.26
N ARG A 155 -11.43 -2.78 -11.13
CA ARG A 155 -11.99 -1.97 -12.23
C ARG A 155 -11.05 -1.83 -13.41
N LEU A 156 -9.75 -1.66 -13.17
CA LEU A 156 -8.75 -1.61 -14.23
C LEU A 156 -8.67 -2.93 -14.99
N ARG A 157 -8.69 -4.07 -14.28
CA ARG A 157 -8.75 -5.40 -14.90
C ARG A 157 -9.98 -5.56 -15.77
N ALA A 158 -11.17 -5.22 -15.25
CA ALA A 158 -12.41 -5.28 -16.02
C ALA A 158 -12.36 -4.37 -17.27
N ARG A 159 -11.86 -3.14 -17.15
CA ARG A 159 -11.71 -2.21 -18.28
C ARG A 159 -10.74 -2.74 -19.35
N ASN A 160 -9.65 -3.39 -18.93
CA ASN A 160 -8.70 -3.98 -19.86
C ASN A 160 -9.30 -5.21 -20.57
N MET A 161 -10.09 -6.03 -19.88
CA MET A 161 -10.82 -7.14 -20.51
C MET A 161 -11.81 -6.66 -21.57
N GLN A 162 -12.54 -5.58 -21.30
CA GLN A 162 -13.46 -4.98 -22.29
C GLN A 162 -12.74 -4.47 -23.53
N ARG A 163 -11.52 -3.95 -23.39
CA ARG A 163 -10.71 -3.47 -24.52
C ARG A 163 -10.06 -4.58 -25.33
N ALA A 164 -9.89 -5.76 -24.74
CA ALA A 164 -9.32 -6.92 -25.41
C ALA A 164 -10.33 -7.66 -26.28
N LEU A 165 -11.63 -7.35 -26.17
CA LEU A 165 -12.66 -7.91 -27.03
C LEU A 165 -12.56 -7.24 -28.42
N PRO A 166 -12.49 -8.02 -29.51
CA PRO A 166 -12.54 -7.47 -30.85
C PRO A 166 -13.87 -6.75 -31.07
N PRO A 167 -13.90 -5.66 -31.86
CA PRO A 167 -15.16 -5.06 -32.29
C PRO A 167 -15.97 -6.12 -33.06
N GLN A 168 -17.24 -6.25 -32.69
CA GLN A 168 -18.24 -7.11 -33.36
C GLN A 168 -18.69 -6.48 -34.66
#